data_AF-A0AAE6YMB5-F1
#
_entry.id   AF-A0AAE6YMB5-F1
#
_cell.length_a   1.000
_cell.length_b   1.000
_cell.length_c   1.000
_cell.angle_alpha   90.00
_cell.angle_beta   90.00
_cell.angle_gamma   90.00
#
_symmetry.space_group_name_H-M   'P 1'
#
loop_
_entity.id
_entity.type
_entity.pdbx_description
1 polymer ?
#
loop_
_entity_poly.entity_id
_entity_poly.type
_entity_poly.pdbx_seq_one_letter_code
_entity_poly.pdbx_strand_id
1 'polypeptide(L)'
;MKNQSSIVERGLLLDVARKFYTLEELKAVLDLMAKNELTHLQLHFSDNEGFRIESKWVKPSDQHYTKAEILDLLDYAQARQIIIIPELDSPGHWGHILVQYPQLKLTDTAMNLTEEAIALSRSVLSEMLELFSDCPIFHIGGDEFVDFSDLPDELVQQSKLEFGEKAQGLETYVTYLNQTAEFIAQHGKEPRVWNDGLFRKSKVLPSPKLTVTYWTRWHEDMAKVSAFDGYKLINFCDNYLYYVIGEAAGYTYPTPEKLKAWTPSLFSGGQVGECSGAYFSVWGDRPAAQTFETIYVSLSELLPIFMEKIKETKK
;
A
#
# COMPACT_ATOMS: atom_id res chain seq x y z
N MET A 1 30.25 -18.52 -0.04
CA MET A 1 29.69 -18.46 -1.40
C MET A 1 28.47 -17.56 -1.33
N LYS A 2 28.53 -16.37 -1.94
CA LYS A 2 27.43 -15.40 -1.94
C LYS A 2 26.34 -15.97 -2.85
N ASN A 3 25.18 -16.30 -2.28
CA ASN A 3 24.06 -16.82 -3.06
C ASN A 3 23.43 -15.66 -3.80
N GLN A 4 23.28 -15.82 -5.12
CA GLN A 4 22.73 -14.83 -6.03
C GLN A 4 21.34 -14.37 -5.59
N SER A 5 21.19 -13.06 -5.49
CA SER A 5 19.96 -12.33 -5.20
C SER A 5 18.91 -12.61 -6.27
N SER A 6 17.80 -13.24 -5.87
CA SER A 6 16.62 -13.39 -6.73
C SER A 6 15.47 -12.62 -6.09
N ILE A 7 15.00 -11.56 -6.75
CA ILE A 7 13.74 -10.90 -6.40
C ILE A 7 12.66 -11.98 -6.25
N VAL A 8 12.03 -12.01 -5.09
CA VAL A 8 11.05 -13.04 -4.74
C VAL A 8 9.68 -12.59 -5.20
N GLU A 9 9.31 -11.35 -4.88
CA GLU A 9 7.97 -10.82 -5.14
C GLU A 9 7.90 -10.01 -6.43
N ARG A 10 6.97 -10.37 -7.31
CA ARG A 10 6.74 -9.75 -8.61
C ARG A 10 5.30 -9.33 -8.64
N GLY A 11 5.08 -8.08 -8.26
CA GLY A 11 3.80 -7.59 -7.82
C GLY A 11 3.11 -6.67 -8.82
N LEU A 12 1.77 -6.65 -8.74
CA LEU A 12 0.92 -5.61 -9.29
C LEU A 12 0.13 -5.01 -8.12
N LEU A 13 0.03 -3.69 -8.02
CA LEU A 13 -0.94 -3.01 -7.17
C LEU A 13 -2.08 -2.52 -8.05
N LEU A 14 -3.32 -2.72 -7.61
CA LEU A 14 -4.51 -2.22 -8.26
C LEU A 14 -5.36 -1.43 -7.24
N ASP A 15 -5.51 -0.14 -7.51
CA ASP A 15 -6.40 0.76 -6.77
C ASP A 15 -7.85 0.52 -7.17
N VAL A 16 -8.54 -0.27 -6.34
CA VAL A 16 -9.96 -0.51 -6.49
C VAL A 16 -10.80 0.49 -5.69
N ALA A 17 -10.21 1.13 -4.67
CA ALA A 17 -10.85 2.14 -3.84
C ALA A 17 -11.41 3.29 -4.68
N ARG A 18 -10.58 3.91 -5.51
CA ARG A 18 -10.99 5.03 -6.38
C ARG A 18 -11.66 4.56 -7.67
N LYS A 19 -11.16 3.50 -8.30
CA LYS A 19 -11.76 2.92 -9.52
C LYS A 19 -12.35 1.55 -9.26
N PHE A 20 -13.67 1.41 -9.36
CA PHE A 20 -14.29 0.09 -9.32
C PHE A 20 -13.95 -0.73 -10.58
N TYR A 21 -13.62 -2.00 -10.38
CA TYR A 21 -13.45 -3.02 -11.42
C TYR A 21 -14.44 -4.15 -11.12
N THR A 22 -15.08 -4.72 -12.14
CA THR A 22 -15.95 -5.87 -11.94
C THR A 22 -15.14 -7.11 -11.57
N LEU A 23 -15.80 -8.14 -11.02
CA LEU A 23 -15.15 -9.41 -10.72
C LEU A 23 -14.53 -10.07 -11.97
N GLU A 24 -15.17 -9.94 -13.13
CA GLU A 24 -14.64 -10.43 -14.41
C GLU A 24 -13.37 -9.68 -14.83
N GLU A 25 -13.35 -8.36 -14.65
CA GLU A 25 -12.18 -7.53 -14.94
C GLU A 25 -11.00 -7.86 -14.01
N LEU A 26 -11.25 -8.07 -12.71
CA LEU A 26 -10.22 -8.52 -11.77
C LEU A 26 -9.67 -9.91 -12.14
N LYS A 27 -10.53 -10.85 -12.55
CA LYS A 27 -10.11 -12.16 -13.06
C LYS A 27 -9.26 -12.05 -14.33
N ALA A 28 -9.61 -11.15 -15.25
CA ALA A 28 -8.81 -10.88 -16.43
C ALA A 28 -7.42 -10.32 -16.07
N VAL A 29 -7.33 -9.43 -15.07
CA VAL A 29 -6.03 -8.96 -14.55
C VAL A 29 -5.21 -10.14 -13.99
N LEU A 30 -5.81 -11.04 -13.22
CA LEU A 30 -5.14 -12.23 -12.70
C LEU A 30 -4.64 -13.17 -13.82
N ASP A 31 -5.43 -13.35 -14.89
CA ASP A 31 -5.02 -14.11 -16.08
C ASP A 31 -3.81 -13.46 -16.77
N LEU A 32 -3.82 -12.12 -16.91
CA LEU A 32 -2.70 -11.37 -17.47
C LEU A 32 -1.45 -11.46 -16.60
N MET A 33 -1.60 -11.38 -15.28
CA MET A 33 -0.51 -11.55 -14.31
C MET A 33 0.11 -12.95 -14.41
N ALA A 34 -0.72 -14.00 -14.45
CA ALA A 34 -0.27 -15.38 -14.56
C ALA A 34 0.50 -15.62 -15.86
N LYS A 35 0.00 -15.09 -16.99
CA LYS A 35 0.69 -15.13 -18.30
C LYS A 35 2.09 -14.50 -18.26
N ASN A 36 2.29 -13.51 -17.40
CA ASN A 36 3.55 -12.79 -17.24
C ASN A 36 4.36 -13.24 -16.01
N GLU A 37 3.97 -14.32 -15.32
CA GLU A 37 4.66 -14.89 -14.15
C GLU A 37 4.78 -13.92 -12.94
N LEU A 38 3.84 -12.98 -12.82
CA LEU A 38 3.63 -12.22 -11.58
C LEU A 38 3.06 -13.14 -10.49
N THR A 39 3.22 -12.74 -9.23
CA THR A 39 2.94 -13.60 -8.06
C THR A 39 2.08 -12.95 -7.00
N HIS A 40 2.00 -11.63 -6.96
CA HIS A 40 1.29 -10.92 -5.91
C HIS A 40 0.43 -9.81 -6.51
N LEU A 41 -0.84 -9.78 -6.15
CA LEU A 41 -1.74 -8.66 -6.42
C LEU A 41 -2.00 -7.94 -5.10
N GLN A 42 -1.52 -6.71 -4.94
CA GLN A 42 -1.94 -5.85 -3.84
C GLN A 42 -3.26 -5.16 -4.23
N LEU A 43 -4.30 -5.42 -3.45
CA LEU A 43 -5.64 -4.90 -3.66
C LEU A 43 -5.87 -3.73 -2.71
N HIS A 44 -5.71 -2.51 -3.23
CA HIS A 44 -5.89 -1.27 -2.50
C HIS A 44 -7.38 -0.93 -2.47
N PHE A 45 -8.07 -1.40 -1.43
CA PHE A 45 -9.55 -1.46 -1.39
C PHE A 45 -10.22 -0.36 -0.56
N SER A 46 -9.44 0.44 0.17
CA SER A 46 -9.90 1.50 1.06
C SER A 46 -9.09 2.77 0.80
N ASP A 47 -9.76 3.89 0.57
CA ASP A 47 -9.18 5.24 0.48
C ASP A 47 -10.25 6.29 0.88
N ASN A 48 -9.92 7.57 0.76
CA ASN A 48 -10.82 8.70 0.95
C ASN A 48 -12.08 8.62 0.08
N GLU A 49 -11.94 8.17 -1.17
CA GLU A 49 -13.03 8.13 -2.15
C GLU A 49 -13.91 6.88 -2.04
N GLY A 50 -13.46 5.82 -1.36
CA GLY A 50 -14.23 4.59 -1.32
C GLY A 50 -13.70 3.48 -0.43
N PHE A 51 -14.61 2.59 -0.06
CA PHE A 51 -14.34 1.36 0.66
C PHE A 51 -15.05 0.21 -0.05
N ARG A 52 -14.30 -0.72 -0.64
CA ARG A 52 -14.82 -1.63 -1.68
C ARG A 52 -15.10 -3.05 -1.23
N ILE A 53 -14.77 -3.41 0.00
CA ILE A 53 -15.06 -4.75 0.51
C ILE A 53 -16.22 -4.64 1.50
N GLU A 54 -17.18 -5.56 1.43
CA GLU A 54 -18.26 -5.67 2.41
C GLU A 54 -17.71 -5.82 3.84
N SER A 55 -18.18 -4.95 4.74
CA SER A 55 -17.79 -4.93 6.15
C SER A 55 -18.99 -4.79 7.07
N LYS A 56 -18.88 -5.37 8.27
CA LYS A 56 -19.83 -5.16 9.38
C LYS A 56 -19.70 -3.77 10.02
N TRP A 57 -18.54 -3.13 9.87
CA TRP A 57 -18.18 -1.90 10.58
C TRP A 57 -18.22 -0.67 9.68
N VAL A 58 -17.99 -0.83 8.39
CA VAL A 58 -17.99 0.28 7.42
C VAL A 58 -19.01 -0.02 6.34
N LYS A 59 -19.96 0.88 6.13
CA LYS A 59 -20.84 0.80 4.96
C LYS A 59 -19.96 0.97 3.71
N PRO A 60 -19.88 -0.01 2.81
CA PRO A 60 -19.05 0.10 1.62
C PRO A 60 -19.64 1.10 0.62
N SER A 61 -18.86 1.46 -0.39
CA SER A 61 -19.31 2.23 -1.55
C SER A 61 -20.44 1.51 -2.30
N ASP A 62 -21.25 2.25 -3.07
CA ASP A 62 -22.39 1.68 -3.82
C ASP A 62 -21.96 0.51 -4.72
N GLN A 63 -20.83 0.66 -5.41
CA GLN A 63 -20.13 -0.44 -6.06
C GLN A 63 -19.08 -1.02 -5.10
N HIS A 64 -19.26 -2.27 -4.70
CA HIS A 64 -18.37 -2.99 -3.80
C HIS A 64 -18.43 -4.50 -4.08
N TYR A 65 -17.49 -5.23 -3.51
CA TYR A 65 -17.42 -6.67 -3.53
C TYR A 65 -18.01 -7.22 -2.23
N THR A 66 -18.93 -8.16 -2.36
CA THR A 66 -19.38 -9.00 -1.24
C THR A 66 -18.23 -9.90 -0.78
N LYS A 67 -18.32 -10.41 0.45
CA LYS A 67 -17.31 -11.37 0.94
C LYS A 67 -17.25 -12.63 0.08
N ALA A 68 -18.38 -13.08 -0.46
CA ALA A 68 -18.44 -14.23 -1.35
C ALA A 68 -17.66 -13.98 -2.66
N GLU A 69 -17.78 -12.79 -3.24
CA GLU A 69 -17.02 -12.42 -4.45
C GLU A 69 -15.51 -12.31 -4.16
N ILE A 70 -15.11 -11.79 -2.99
CA ILE A 70 -13.71 -11.79 -2.58
C ILE A 70 -13.18 -13.22 -2.42
N LEU A 71 -13.93 -14.12 -1.77
CA LEU A 71 -13.52 -15.53 -1.63
C LEU A 71 -13.39 -16.22 -3.00
N ASP A 72 -14.32 -16.00 -3.92
CA ASP A 72 -14.23 -16.52 -5.30
C ASP A 72 -13.00 -15.94 -6.04
N LEU A 73 -12.68 -14.67 -5.84
CA LEU A 73 -11.47 -14.06 -6.41
C LEU A 73 -10.18 -14.66 -5.82
N LEU A 74 -10.16 -14.92 -4.51
CA LEU A 74 -9.02 -15.56 -3.82
C LEU A 74 -8.78 -16.97 -4.37
N ASP A 75 -9.83 -17.78 -4.51
CA ASP A 75 -9.76 -19.12 -5.09
C ASP A 75 -9.24 -19.08 -6.54
N TYR A 76 -9.75 -18.12 -7.33
CA TYR A 76 -9.33 -17.93 -8.72
C TYR A 76 -7.85 -17.52 -8.85
N ALA A 77 -7.36 -16.69 -7.93
CA ALA A 77 -5.97 -16.27 -7.85
C ALA A 77 -5.06 -17.43 -7.40
N GLN A 78 -5.48 -18.21 -6.40
CA GLN A 78 -4.74 -19.37 -5.91
C GLN A 78 -4.54 -20.42 -7.02
N ALA A 79 -5.55 -20.69 -7.83
CA ALA A 79 -5.45 -21.59 -8.99
C ALA A 79 -4.38 -21.15 -10.01
N ARG A 80 -3.97 -19.87 -9.96
CA ARG A 80 -2.93 -19.25 -10.79
C ARG A 80 -1.63 -18.98 -10.03
N GLN A 81 -1.52 -19.45 -8.79
CA GLN A 81 -0.37 -19.21 -7.91
C GLN A 81 -0.10 -17.71 -7.65
N ILE A 82 -1.17 -16.91 -7.61
CA ILE A 82 -1.12 -15.49 -7.27
C ILE A 82 -1.69 -15.31 -5.87
N ILE A 83 -0.96 -14.59 -5.01
CA ILE A 83 -1.41 -14.18 -3.68
C ILE A 83 -2.06 -12.80 -3.78
N ILE A 84 -3.27 -12.64 -3.27
CA ILE A 84 -3.90 -11.33 -3.13
C ILE A 84 -3.59 -10.78 -1.73
N ILE A 85 -2.95 -9.62 -1.70
CA ILE A 85 -2.60 -8.89 -0.48
C ILE A 85 -3.63 -7.79 -0.27
N PRO A 86 -4.43 -7.82 0.81
CA PRO A 86 -5.33 -6.72 1.14
C PRO A 86 -4.56 -5.52 1.69
N GLU A 87 -5.03 -4.32 1.34
CA GLU A 87 -4.56 -3.06 1.92
C GLU A 87 -5.72 -2.26 2.52
N LEU A 88 -5.66 -2.07 3.83
CA LEU A 88 -6.51 -1.16 4.58
C LEU A 88 -5.67 0.03 5.01
N ASP A 89 -5.85 1.18 4.37
CA ASP A 89 -5.13 2.37 4.79
C ASP A 89 -5.55 2.82 6.18
N SER A 90 -4.55 3.17 6.98
CA SER A 90 -4.71 3.82 8.26
C SER A 90 -3.37 4.42 8.72
N PRO A 91 -3.36 5.55 9.44
CA PRO A 91 -4.50 6.32 9.91
C PRO A 91 -4.96 7.44 8.95
N GLY A 92 -4.26 7.61 7.83
CA GLY A 92 -4.68 8.46 6.70
C GLY A 92 -5.63 7.73 5.76
N HIS A 93 -6.06 8.41 4.69
CA HIS A 93 -6.95 7.85 3.66
C HIS A 93 -8.28 7.30 4.19
N TRP A 94 -8.80 7.92 5.25
CA TRP A 94 -9.98 7.50 5.98
C TRP A 94 -11.25 8.27 5.61
N GLY A 95 -11.22 9.13 4.58
CA GLY A 95 -12.35 10.00 4.22
C GLY A 95 -13.70 9.29 4.12
N HIS A 96 -13.77 8.12 3.45
CA HIS A 96 -15.00 7.34 3.32
C HIS A 96 -15.51 6.80 4.67
N ILE A 97 -14.61 6.41 5.56
CA ILE A 97 -14.93 5.91 6.91
C ILE A 97 -15.40 7.08 7.79
N LEU A 98 -14.70 8.21 7.76
CA LEU A 98 -14.94 9.36 8.63
C LEU A 98 -16.22 10.14 8.30
N VAL A 99 -16.79 9.98 7.10
CA VAL A 99 -18.17 10.45 6.83
C VAL A 99 -19.19 9.71 7.71
N GLN A 100 -18.94 8.43 8.00
CA GLN A 100 -19.83 7.59 8.82
C GLN A 100 -19.54 7.75 10.32
N TYR A 101 -18.30 8.08 10.66
CA TYR A 101 -17.81 8.28 12.02
C TYR A 101 -17.17 9.66 12.22
N PRO A 102 -17.93 10.76 12.07
CA PRO A 102 -17.38 12.12 12.10
C PRO A 102 -16.72 12.50 13.42
N GLN A 103 -17.10 11.86 14.53
CA GLN A 103 -16.49 12.08 15.84
C GLN A 103 -15.04 11.58 15.94
N LEU A 104 -14.58 10.75 15.00
CA LEU A 104 -13.24 10.19 14.99
C LEU A 104 -12.24 11.00 14.14
N LYS A 105 -12.65 12.13 13.58
CA LYS A 105 -11.82 12.94 12.68
C LYS A 105 -10.70 13.66 13.43
N LEU A 106 -9.48 13.57 12.90
CA LEU A 106 -8.42 14.56 13.12
C LEU A 106 -8.45 15.60 12.00
N THR A 107 -8.61 15.13 10.77
CA THR A 107 -8.88 15.92 9.57
C THR A 107 -10.04 15.26 8.79
N ASP A 108 -10.39 15.78 7.62
CA ASP A 108 -11.40 15.13 6.77
C ASP A 108 -10.95 13.78 6.21
N THR A 109 -9.65 13.52 6.14
CA THR A 109 -9.05 12.30 5.55
C THR A 109 -8.27 11.47 6.57
N ALA A 110 -8.09 11.96 7.80
CA ALA A 110 -7.24 11.34 8.80
C ALA A 110 -8.00 11.12 10.10
N MET A 111 -7.91 9.91 10.66
CA MET A 111 -8.51 9.64 11.97
C MET A 111 -7.65 10.20 13.11
N ASN A 112 -8.32 10.65 14.16
CA ASN A 112 -7.69 11.00 15.42
C ASN A 112 -7.29 9.73 16.15
N LEU A 113 -6.07 9.65 16.67
CA LEU A 113 -5.49 8.44 17.25
C LEU A 113 -5.99 8.19 18.69
N THR A 114 -7.28 8.40 18.92
CA THR A 114 -7.98 8.09 20.18
C THR A 114 -8.21 6.58 20.31
N GLU A 115 -8.47 6.13 21.54
CA GLU A 115 -8.80 4.72 21.80
C GLU A 115 -10.01 4.23 20.99
N GLU A 116 -11.03 5.08 20.80
CA GLU A 116 -12.23 4.76 20.04
C GLU A 116 -11.92 4.53 18.55
N ALA A 117 -11.14 5.42 17.94
CA ALA A 117 -10.75 5.29 16.53
C ALA A 117 -9.83 4.09 16.29
N ILE A 118 -8.87 3.87 17.18
CA ILE A 118 -7.98 2.70 17.14
C ILE A 118 -8.80 1.41 17.30
N ALA A 119 -9.83 1.39 18.16
CA ALA A 119 -10.70 0.23 18.33
C ALA A 119 -11.53 -0.06 17.07
N LEU A 120 -12.07 0.96 16.40
CA LEU A 120 -12.75 0.78 15.12
C LEU A 120 -11.79 0.24 14.04
N SER A 121 -10.61 0.87 13.89
CA SER A 121 -9.56 0.43 12.96
C SER A 121 -9.20 -1.05 13.19
N ARG A 122 -8.98 -1.46 14.44
CA ARG A 122 -8.70 -2.86 14.80
C ARG A 122 -9.86 -3.80 14.49
N SER A 123 -11.10 -3.34 14.61
CA SER A 123 -12.29 -4.16 14.32
C SER A 123 -12.46 -4.43 12.83
N VAL A 124 -12.23 -3.40 11.99
CA VAL A 124 -12.18 -3.55 10.52
C VAL A 124 -11.01 -4.45 10.12
N LEU A 125 -9.82 -4.17 10.67
CA LEU A 125 -8.62 -4.95 10.40
C LEU A 125 -8.81 -6.43 10.77
N SER A 126 -9.40 -6.74 11.92
CA SER A 126 -9.67 -8.13 12.34
C SER A 126 -10.59 -8.85 11.35
N GLU A 127 -11.64 -8.18 10.88
CA GLU A 127 -12.56 -8.72 9.87
C GLU A 127 -11.84 -9.02 8.55
N MET A 128 -10.94 -8.14 8.11
CA MET A 128 -10.17 -8.36 6.89
C MET A 128 -9.08 -9.43 7.08
N LEU A 129 -8.44 -9.51 8.25
CA LEU A 129 -7.48 -10.58 8.56
C LEU A 129 -8.14 -11.96 8.52
N GLU A 130 -9.40 -12.08 8.94
CA GLU A 130 -10.21 -13.29 8.84
C GLU A 130 -10.57 -13.62 7.37
N LEU A 131 -11.07 -12.63 6.62
CA LEU A 131 -11.45 -12.80 5.22
C LEU A 131 -10.25 -13.23 4.33
N PHE A 132 -9.07 -12.69 4.60
CA PHE A 132 -7.82 -13.00 3.90
C PHE A 132 -6.93 -13.95 4.72
N SER A 133 -7.52 -14.90 5.47
CA SER A 133 -6.81 -15.77 6.42
C SER A 133 -5.62 -16.53 5.81
N ASP A 134 -5.73 -17.00 4.57
CA ASP A 134 -4.67 -17.72 3.85
C ASP A 134 -3.54 -16.83 3.32
N CYS A 135 -3.74 -15.51 3.25
CA CYS A 135 -2.69 -14.58 2.83
C CYS A 135 -1.72 -14.31 4.00
N PRO A 136 -0.40 -14.55 3.85
CA PRO A 136 0.55 -14.33 4.94
C PRO A 136 0.91 -12.85 5.15
N ILE A 137 0.34 -11.93 4.37
CA ILE A 137 0.74 -10.52 4.32
C ILE A 137 -0.50 -9.64 4.50
N PHE A 138 -0.35 -8.50 5.17
CA PHE A 138 -1.38 -7.46 5.23
C PHE A 138 -0.73 -6.07 5.14
N HIS A 139 -1.25 -5.20 4.26
CA HIS A 139 -0.77 -3.83 4.11
C HIS A 139 -1.63 -2.86 4.94
N ILE A 140 -0.99 -2.00 5.74
CA ILE A 140 -1.68 -1.08 6.67
C ILE A 140 -1.77 0.35 6.16
N GLY A 141 -1.30 0.59 4.93
CA GLY A 141 -1.10 1.93 4.38
C GLY A 141 0.00 2.65 5.15
N GLY A 142 -0.41 3.69 5.88
CA GLY A 142 0.43 4.51 6.74
C GLY A 142 0.97 5.76 6.06
N ASP A 143 0.82 5.88 4.75
CA ASP A 143 1.17 7.05 3.97
C ASP A 143 0.23 8.23 4.20
N GLU A 144 0.75 9.42 3.88
CA GLU A 144 0.02 10.69 3.77
C GLU A 144 -1.01 10.93 4.91
N PHE A 145 -0.68 10.45 6.12
CA PHE A 145 -1.58 10.51 7.28
C PHE A 145 -2.10 11.92 7.50
N VAL A 146 -1.18 12.88 7.51
CA VAL A 146 -1.42 14.31 7.59
C VAL A 146 -0.31 15.01 6.80
N ASP A 147 -0.39 16.34 6.65
CA ASP A 147 0.78 17.10 6.23
C ASP A 147 1.88 16.97 7.31
N PHE A 148 2.89 16.16 7.03
CA PHE A 148 3.99 15.93 7.96
C PHE A 148 4.88 17.17 8.19
N SER A 149 4.70 18.24 7.41
CA SER A 149 5.37 19.52 7.60
C SER A 149 4.58 20.47 8.51
N ASP A 150 3.27 20.23 8.69
CA ASP A 150 2.37 21.04 9.51
C ASP A 150 1.37 20.14 10.25
N LEU A 151 1.82 19.59 11.38
CA LEU A 151 1.06 18.60 12.14
C LEU A 151 -0.11 19.25 12.90
N PRO A 152 -1.30 18.63 12.91
CA PRO A 152 -2.44 19.13 13.67
C PRO A 152 -2.12 19.30 15.16
N ASP A 153 -2.55 20.42 15.74
CA ASP A 153 -2.32 20.74 17.17
C ASP A 153 -2.76 19.61 18.10
N GLU A 154 -3.90 18.98 17.82
CA GLU A 154 -4.43 17.89 18.62
C GLU A 154 -3.48 16.67 18.69
N LEU A 155 -2.87 16.30 17.55
CA LEU A 155 -1.88 15.23 17.50
C LEU A 155 -0.60 15.61 18.28
N VAL A 156 -0.18 16.87 18.17
CA VAL A 156 0.97 17.38 18.93
C VAL A 156 0.68 17.35 20.44
N GLN A 157 -0.52 17.75 20.87
CA GLN A 157 -0.91 17.71 22.29
C GLN A 157 -0.97 16.28 22.81
N GLN A 158 -1.60 15.36 22.06
CA GLN A 158 -1.63 13.94 22.42
C GLN A 158 -0.21 13.39 22.59
N SER A 159 0.68 13.70 21.64
CA SER A 159 2.07 13.26 21.71
C SER A 159 2.84 13.82 22.90
N LYS A 160 2.57 15.07 23.29
CA LYS A 160 3.14 15.65 24.52
C LYS A 160 2.64 14.97 25.78
N LEU A 161 1.38 14.58 25.83
CA LEU A 161 0.82 13.84 26.96
C LEU A 161 1.46 12.44 27.08
N GLU A 162 1.70 11.76 25.96
CA GLU A 162 2.24 10.40 25.92
C GLU A 162 3.77 10.35 26.10
N PHE A 163 4.52 11.28 25.50
CA PHE A 163 5.99 11.25 25.39
C PHE A 163 6.69 12.46 26.03
N GLY A 164 5.94 13.37 26.65
CA GLY A 164 6.41 14.56 27.34
C GLY A 164 6.52 15.82 26.45
N GLU A 165 6.68 16.98 27.07
CA GLU A 165 6.60 18.33 26.47
C GLU A 165 7.44 18.59 25.21
N LYS A 166 8.47 17.77 24.95
CA LYS A 166 9.34 17.90 23.77
C LYS A 166 8.89 17.07 22.58
N ALA A 167 7.81 16.29 22.70
CA ALA A 167 7.25 15.53 21.60
C ALA A 167 6.57 16.45 20.59
N GLN A 168 6.51 16.02 19.33
CA GLN A 168 6.09 16.86 18.21
C GLN A 168 4.95 16.24 17.39
N GLY A 169 4.34 15.14 17.83
CA GLY A 169 3.21 14.49 17.14
C GLY A 169 3.58 13.15 16.52
N LEU A 170 4.74 13.08 15.86
CA LEU A 170 5.17 11.88 15.11
C LEU A 170 5.44 10.68 16.01
N GLU A 171 5.77 10.87 17.29
CA GLU A 171 5.92 9.77 18.24
C GLU A 171 4.63 8.95 18.38
N THR A 172 3.48 9.62 18.45
CA THR A 172 2.16 8.98 18.58
C THR A 172 1.80 8.23 17.29
N TYR A 173 2.04 8.84 16.13
CA TYR A 173 1.82 8.21 14.83
C TYR A 173 2.70 6.95 14.62
N VAL A 174 4.02 7.03 14.88
CA VAL A 174 4.90 5.86 14.74
C VAL A 174 4.53 4.78 15.77
N THR A 175 4.10 5.17 16.97
CA THR A 175 3.62 4.23 17.98
C THR A 175 2.36 3.50 17.52
N TYR A 176 1.41 4.21 16.90
CA TYR A 176 0.22 3.61 16.28
C TYR A 176 0.61 2.56 15.23
N LEU A 177 1.47 2.92 14.27
CA LEU A 177 1.93 1.96 13.24
C LEU A 177 2.60 0.73 13.86
N ASN A 178 3.44 0.92 14.88
CA ASN A 178 4.11 -0.17 15.57
C ASN A 178 3.12 -1.11 16.28
N GLN A 179 2.08 -0.56 16.91
CA GLN A 179 1.03 -1.34 17.57
C GLN A 179 0.16 -2.10 16.55
N THR A 180 -0.18 -1.47 15.42
CA THR A 180 -0.91 -2.12 14.33
C THR A 180 -0.09 -3.25 13.70
N ALA A 181 1.22 -3.02 13.49
CA ALA A 181 2.14 -4.05 13.01
C ALA A 181 2.25 -5.23 13.99
N GLU A 182 2.33 -4.96 15.29
CA GLU A 182 2.32 -5.99 16.33
C GLU A 182 1.03 -6.81 16.30
N PHE A 183 -0.12 -6.13 16.17
CA PHE A 183 -1.43 -6.78 16.09
C PHE A 183 -1.52 -7.74 14.90
N ILE A 184 -1.05 -7.33 13.72
CA ILE A 184 -1.01 -8.18 12.52
C ILE A 184 -0.05 -9.36 12.70
N ALA A 185 1.13 -9.12 13.28
CA ALA A 185 2.10 -10.16 13.56
C ALA A 185 1.56 -11.22 14.54
N GLN A 186 0.75 -10.81 15.53
CA GLN A 186 0.06 -11.74 16.45
C GLN A 186 -0.98 -12.62 15.76
N HIS A 187 -1.50 -12.19 14.60
CA HIS A 187 -2.35 -13.01 13.72
C HIS A 187 -1.54 -13.85 12.72
N GLY A 188 -0.22 -13.92 12.88
CA GLY A 188 0.66 -14.74 12.05
C GLY A 188 0.96 -14.17 10.67
N LYS A 189 0.70 -12.87 10.44
CA LYS A 189 0.93 -12.20 9.15
C LYS A 189 2.08 -11.21 9.19
N GLU A 190 2.71 -10.97 8.05
CA GLU A 190 3.73 -9.94 7.79
C GLU A 190 3.04 -8.57 7.60
N PRO A 191 3.26 -7.57 8.48
CA PRO A 191 2.72 -6.24 8.30
C PRO A 191 3.56 -5.43 7.29
N ARG A 192 2.89 -4.78 6.33
CA ARG A 192 3.48 -3.86 5.36
C ARG A 192 3.01 -2.44 5.54
N VAL A 193 3.89 -1.49 5.29
CA VAL A 193 3.64 -0.05 5.45
C VAL A 193 4.40 0.76 4.41
N TRP A 194 3.80 1.85 3.95
CA TRP A 194 4.47 2.83 3.09
C TRP A 194 5.55 3.62 3.85
N ASN A 195 6.54 4.13 3.12
CA ASN A 195 7.78 4.66 3.73
C ASN A 195 7.72 6.13 4.18
N ASP A 196 6.79 6.92 3.65
CA ASP A 196 6.85 8.39 3.64
C ASP A 196 6.69 9.01 5.03
N GLY A 197 5.98 8.38 5.96
CA GLY A 197 5.89 8.81 7.36
C GLY A 197 7.01 8.28 8.27
N LEU A 198 7.81 7.31 7.80
CA LEU A 198 8.82 6.63 8.62
C LEU A 198 10.16 7.38 8.65
N PHE A 199 10.89 7.22 9.75
CA PHE A 199 12.20 7.84 9.98
C PHE A 199 12.22 9.37 9.78
N ARG A 200 11.07 10.02 9.99
CA ARG A 200 10.97 11.48 10.21
C ARG A 200 11.47 11.85 11.60
N LYS A 201 11.31 13.12 12.01
CA LYS A 201 11.75 13.67 13.31
C LYS A 201 10.89 13.13 14.48
N SER A 202 10.96 11.83 14.74
CA SER A 202 10.31 11.12 15.85
C SER A 202 11.37 10.46 16.73
N LYS A 203 11.15 10.44 18.05
CA LYS A 203 11.96 9.66 18.98
C LYS A 203 11.63 8.17 18.98
N VAL A 204 10.47 7.80 18.46
CA VAL A 204 10.03 6.40 18.35
C VAL A 204 10.51 5.86 17.01
N LEU A 205 11.22 4.73 17.04
CA LEU A 205 11.69 4.08 15.82
C LEU A 205 10.60 3.14 15.25
N PRO A 206 10.49 3.02 13.92
CA PRO A 206 9.62 2.03 13.30
C PRO A 206 9.99 0.61 13.72
N SER A 207 8.98 -0.23 13.96
CA SER A 207 9.16 -1.62 14.39
C SER A 207 9.97 -2.42 13.36
N PRO A 208 10.97 -3.22 13.76
CA PRO A 208 11.73 -4.06 12.84
C PRO A 208 10.90 -5.21 12.24
N LYS A 209 9.65 -5.41 12.70
CA LYS A 209 8.70 -6.36 12.11
C LYS A 209 8.08 -5.86 10.81
N LEU A 210 8.16 -4.57 10.54
CA LEU A 210 7.58 -3.95 9.35
C LEU A 210 8.37 -4.35 8.10
N THR A 211 7.64 -4.77 7.07
CA THR A 211 8.14 -4.76 5.70
C THR A 211 7.80 -3.43 5.07
N VAL A 212 8.80 -2.74 4.51
CA VAL A 212 8.64 -1.38 4.00
C VAL A 212 8.39 -1.42 2.50
N THR A 213 7.26 -0.88 2.08
CA THR A 213 6.93 -0.61 0.67
C THR A 213 7.40 0.81 0.35
N TYR A 214 8.46 0.92 -0.44
CA TYR A 214 9.12 2.20 -0.68
C TYR A 214 8.70 2.77 -2.04
N TRP A 215 7.83 3.77 -2.00
CA TRP A 215 7.23 4.36 -3.20
C TRP A 215 7.97 5.60 -3.67
N THR A 216 8.20 6.57 -2.79
CA THR A 216 8.70 7.89 -3.16
C THR A 216 9.67 8.51 -2.14
N ARG A 217 10.33 9.57 -2.60
CA ARG A 217 11.06 10.54 -1.78
C ARG A 217 10.96 11.94 -2.39
N TRP A 218 9.74 12.40 -2.66
CA TRP A 218 9.49 13.72 -3.26
C TRP A 218 9.77 14.88 -2.29
N HIS A 219 9.67 14.66 -0.98
CA HIS A 219 9.97 15.66 0.05
C HIS A 219 11.33 15.41 0.72
N GLU A 220 12.04 16.47 1.12
CA GLU A 220 13.38 16.35 1.70
C GLU A 220 13.41 15.65 3.07
N ASP A 221 12.36 15.86 3.87
CA ASP A 221 12.16 15.19 5.17
C ASP A 221 11.77 13.71 5.05
N MET A 222 11.46 13.21 3.85
CA MET A 222 11.28 11.77 3.65
C MET A 222 12.61 11.05 3.71
N ALA A 223 12.63 9.97 4.48
CA ALA A 223 13.83 9.18 4.69
C ALA A 223 14.36 8.59 3.37
N LYS A 224 15.67 8.70 3.16
CA LYS A 224 16.36 8.01 2.07
C LYS A 224 16.20 6.51 2.23
N VAL A 225 16.17 5.77 1.11
CA VAL A 225 16.11 4.29 1.14
C VAL A 225 17.21 3.66 2.02
N SER A 226 18.38 4.30 2.13
CA SER A 226 19.48 3.85 3.00
C SER A 226 19.17 3.91 4.50
N ALA A 227 18.17 4.68 4.93
CA ALA A 227 17.73 4.72 6.33
C ALA A 227 17.02 3.42 6.75
N PHE A 228 16.55 2.64 5.78
CA PHE A 228 15.85 1.38 5.97
C PHE A 228 16.79 0.17 5.90
N ASP A 229 18.09 0.36 6.13
CA ASP A 229 19.03 -0.75 6.24
C ASP A 229 18.61 -1.68 7.39
N GLY A 230 18.59 -2.99 7.11
CA GLY A 230 18.06 -4.02 8.01
C GLY A 230 16.55 -4.27 7.93
N TYR A 231 15.79 -3.52 7.13
CA TYR A 231 14.37 -3.80 6.85
C TYR A 231 14.20 -4.62 5.57
N LYS A 232 13.14 -5.43 5.51
CA LYS A 232 12.69 -6.02 4.24
C LYS A 232 12.10 -4.89 3.38
N LEU A 233 12.69 -4.65 2.20
CA LEU A 233 12.29 -3.58 1.28
C LEU A 233 11.61 -4.13 0.03
N ILE A 234 10.46 -3.56 -0.31
CA ILE A 234 9.74 -3.78 -1.57
C ILE A 234 9.75 -2.49 -2.39
N ASN A 235 10.11 -2.60 -3.66
CA ASN A 235 10.29 -1.48 -4.55
C ASN A 235 8.97 -1.08 -5.24
N PHE A 236 8.51 0.14 -4.98
CA PHE A 236 7.35 0.75 -5.63
C PHE A 236 7.75 2.05 -6.36
N CYS A 237 9.00 2.15 -6.84
CA CYS A 237 9.58 3.39 -7.38
C CYS A 237 8.64 4.14 -8.33
N ASP A 238 8.02 5.17 -7.76
CA ASP A 238 6.96 6.01 -8.32
C ASP A 238 7.27 6.46 -9.75
N ASN A 239 8.47 6.97 -9.96
CA ASN A 239 8.90 7.55 -11.21
C ASN A 239 8.92 6.55 -12.37
N TYR A 240 8.98 5.25 -12.12
CA TYR A 240 9.08 4.24 -13.18
C TYR A 240 7.88 3.29 -13.20
N LEU A 241 7.33 2.96 -12.04
CA LEU A 241 6.42 1.84 -11.87
C LEU A 241 4.96 2.27 -11.69
N TYR A 242 4.66 3.57 -11.65
CA TYR A 242 3.30 4.07 -11.41
C TYR A 242 2.57 4.41 -12.69
N TYR A 243 1.49 3.68 -12.96
CA TYR A 243 0.45 4.01 -13.92
C TYR A 243 -0.68 4.74 -13.19
N VAL A 244 -0.62 6.07 -13.16
CA VAL A 244 -1.66 6.90 -12.52
C VAL A 244 -2.70 7.29 -13.56
N ILE A 245 -3.92 6.75 -13.44
CA ILE A 245 -4.98 6.97 -14.41
C ILE A 245 -5.28 8.48 -14.51
N GLY A 246 -5.17 9.02 -15.73
CA GLY A 246 -5.36 10.43 -16.04
C GLY A 246 -4.15 11.33 -15.76
N GLU A 247 -2.95 10.76 -15.54
CA GLU A 247 -1.69 11.49 -15.32
C GLU A 247 -1.83 12.57 -14.23
N ALA A 248 -2.44 12.17 -13.11
CA ALA A 248 -2.63 13.02 -11.93
C ALA A 248 -1.32 13.16 -11.13
N ALA A 249 -1.31 14.09 -10.17
CA ALA A 249 -0.20 14.33 -9.24
C ALA A 249 1.19 14.56 -9.91
N GLY A 250 1.20 14.98 -11.18
CA GLY A 250 2.44 15.24 -11.93
C GLY A 250 3.12 13.98 -12.49
N TYR A 251 2.49 12.81 -12.36
CA TYR A 251 2.99 11.57 -12.96
C TYR A 251 2.66 11.50 -14.45
N THR A 252 3.57 10.89 -15.21
CA THR A 252 3.34 10.48 -16.59
C THR A 252 3.33 8.96 -16.67
N TYR A 253 2.52 8.41 -17.59
CA TYR A 253 2.42 6.96 -17.74
C TYR A 253 3.79 6.32 -17.97
N PRO A 254 4.05 5.12 -17.43
CA PRO A 254 5.22 4.34 -17.77
C PRO A 254 5.21 4.01 -19.26
N THR A 255 6.35 4.21 -19.93
CA THR A 255 6.55 3.78 -21.32
C THR A 255 7.51 2.60 -21.37
N PRO A 256 7.53 1.82 -22.46
CA PRO A 256 8.55 0.80 -22.69
C PRO A 256 9.98 1.30 -22.47
N GLU A 257 10.31 2.50 -22.94
CA GLU A 257 11.64 3.11 -22.80
C GLU A 257 11.94 3.45 -21.35
N LYS A 258 10.96 4.03 -20.64
CA LYS A 258 11.07 4.38 -19.22
C LYS A 258 11.34 3.13 -18.39
N LEU A 259 10.55 2.06 -18.59
CA LEU A 259 10.73 0.79 -17.88
C LEU A 259 12.06 0.11 -18.19
N LYS A 260 12.53 0.15 -19.45
CA LYS A 260 13.84 -0.42 -19.82
C LYS A 260 15.01 0.25 -19.09
N ALA A 261 14.87 1.53 -18.73
CA ALA A 261 15.86 2.28 -17.96
C ALA A 261 15.84 1.98 -16.45
N TRP A 262 14.77 1.36 -15.95
CA TRP A 262 14.65 0.99 -14.54
C TRP A 262 15.36 -0.33 -14.22
N THR A 263 15.87 -0.46 -13.01
CA THR A 263 16.35 -1.73 -12.46
C THR A 263 15.70 -2.00 -11.10
N PRO A 264 15.52 -3.27 -10.70
CA PRO A 264 14.94 -3.59 -9.40
C PRO A 264 15.62 -3.00 -8.17
N SER A 265 16.92 -2.70 -8.26
CA SER A 265 17.70 -2.02 -7.22
C SER A 265 17.55 -0.50 -7.21
N LEU A 266 16.91 0.10 -8.23
CA LEU A 266 16.65 1.53 -8.33
C LEU A 266 15.35 1.89 -7.62
N PHE A 267 15.49 2.60 -6.51
CA PHE A 267 14.38 3.12 -5.70
C PHE A 267 14.26 4.64 -5.92
N SER A 268 13.14 5.22 -5.47
CA SER A 268 12.98 6.67 -5.53
C SER A 268 14.05 7.35 -4.65
N GLY A 269 14.88 8.20 -5.27
CA GLY A 269 15.94 8.93 -4.57
C GLY A 269 17.14 8.08 -4.09
N GLY A 270 17.32 6.84 -4.55
CA GLY A 270 18.49 6.02 -4.17
C GLY A 270 18.57 4.64 -4.83
N GLN A 271 19.63 3.90 -4.52
CA GLN A 271 19.80 2.51 -4.93
C GLN A 271 20.13 1.63 -3.73
N VAL A 272 19.71 0.37 -3.77
CA VAL A 272 20.01 -0.64 -2.75
C VAL A 272 20.75 -1.83 -3.34
N GLY A 273 21.50 -2.55 -2.52
CA GLY A 273 22.20 -3.76 -2.95
C GLY A 273 21.25 -4.92 -3.27
N GLU A 274 20.22 -5.11 -2.45
CA GLU A 274 19.23 -6.18 -2.59
C GLU A 274 17.82 -5.63 -2.31
N CYS A 275 16.82 -6.12 -3.05
CA CYS A 275 15.41 -5.84 -2.80
C CYS A 275 14.61 -7.15 -2.75
N SER A 276 13.57 -7.20 -1.93
CA SER A 276 12.77 -8.40 -1.72
C SER A 276 11.65 -8.57 -2.75
N GLY A 277 11.28 -7.48 -3.42
CA GLY A 277 10.20 -7.43 -4.38
C GLY A 277 10.16 -6.13 -5.17
N ALA A 278 9.40 -6.12 -6.25
CA ALA A 278 9.02 -4.92 -6.96
C ALA A 278 7.57 -5.00 -7.45
N TYR A 279 6.87 -3.85 -7.46
CA TYR A 279 5.46 -3.76 -7.81
C TYR A 279 5.26 -2.70 -8.89
N PHE A 280 4.56 -3.08 -9.96
CA PHE A 280 3.97 -2.13 -10.88
C PHE A 280 2.62 -1.69 -10.30
N SER A 281 2.31 -0.40 -10.27
CA SER A 281 1.12 0.12 -9.57
C SER A 281 0.17 0.81 -10.54
N VAL A 282 -1.11 0.48 -10.45
CA VAL A 282 -2.18 1.18 -11.16
C VAL A 282 -3.01 1.95 -10.14
N TRP A 283 -2.90 3.29 -10.18
CA TRP A 283 -3.60 4.20 -9.28
C TRP A 283 -4.79 4.87 -9.96
N GLY A 284 -5.89 5.00 -9.22
CA GLY A 284 -7.21 5.36 -9.70
C GLY A 284 -7.57 6.83 -9.58
N ASP A 285 -6.61 7.75 -9.38
CA ASP A 285 -6.82 9.16 -9.06
C ASP A 285 -7.85 9.90 -9.94
N ARG A 286 -7.90 9.56 -11.24
CA ARG A 286 -8.96 10.04 -12.16
C ARG A 286 -9.65 8.84 -12.79
N PRO A 287 -10.55 8.15 -12.07
CA PRO A 287 -11.00 6.80 -12.44
C PRO A 287 -11.79 6.77 -13.76
N ALA A 288 -12.40 7.90 -14.14
CA ALA A 288 -13.15 8.09 -15.37
C ALA A 288 -12.28 8.44 -16.60
N ALA A 289 -10.99 8.76 -16.42
CA ALA A 289 -10.13 9.16 -17.53
C ALA A 289 -9.80 8.02 -18.49
N GLN A 290 -9.93 6.76 -18.04
CA GLN A 290 -9.78 5.58 -18.87
C GLN A 290 -10.76 4.47 -18.51
N THR A 291 -11.17 3.71 -19.52
CA THR A 291 -11.91 2.46 -19.33
C THR A 291 -10.98 1.33 -18.91
N PHE A 292 -11.55 0.21 -18.43
CA PHE A 292 -10.77 -0.98 -18.11
C PHE A 292 -9.98 -1.50 -19.31
N GLU A 293 -10.56 -1.51 -20.51
CA GLU A 293 -9.93 -2.04 -21.71
C GLU A 293 -8.65 -1.29 -22.06
N THR A 294 -8.66 0.04 -21.95
CA THR A 294 -7.46 0.87 -22.19
C THR A 294 -6.35 0.56 -21.18
N ILE A 295 -6.70 0.40 -19.90
CA ILE A 295 -5.75 0.04 -18.85
C ILE A 295 -5.20 -1.37 -19.10
N TYR A 296 -6.06 -2.32 -19.43
CA TYR A 296 -5.70 -3.72 -19.69
C TYR A 296 -4.76 -3.87 -20.89
N VAL A 297 -5.00 -3.12 -21.98
CA VAL A 297 -4.09 -3.05 -23.14
C VAL A 297 -2.73 -2.50 -22.71
N SER A 298 -2.72 -1.40 -21.96
CA SER A 298 -1.47 -0.80 -21.45
C SER A 298 -0.68 -1.79 -20.58
N LEU A 299 -1.34 -2.47 -19.65
CA LEU A 299 -0.71 -3.51 -18.82
C LEU A 299 -0.18 -4.66 -19.66
N SER A 300 -0.90 -5.08 -20.69
CA SER A 300 -0.48 -6.17 -21.58
C SER A 300 0.81 -5.86 -22.35
N GLU A 301 1.09 -4.58 -22.60
CA GLU A 301 2.33 -4.12 -23.25
C GLU A 301 3.47 -3.91 -22.24
N LEU A 302 3.17 -3.40 -21.04
CA LEU A 302 4.17 -2.97 -20.06
C LEU A 302 4.65 -4.09 -19.12
N LEU A 303 3.76 -5.00 -18.70
CA LEU A 303 4.11 -6.08 -17.78
C LEU A 303 5.19 -7.02 -18.31
N PRO A 304 5.22 -7.42 -19.61
CA PRO A 304 6.33 -8.22 -20.14
C PRO A 304 7.70 -7.54 -19.95
N ILE A 305 7.77 -6.22 -20.14
CA ILE A 305 9.00 -5.43 -20.01
C ILE A 305 9.42 -5.34 -18.55
N PHE A 306 8.48 -5.01 -17.66
CA PHE A 306 8.71 -5.03 -16.21
C PHE A 306 9.29 -6.38 -15.75
N MET A 307 8.71 -7.48 -16.24
CA MET A 307 9.14 -8.83 -15.91
C MET A 307 10.49 -9.21 -16.50
N GLU A 308 10.83 -8.71 -17.69
CA GLU A 308 12.19 -8.83 -18.26
C GLU A 308 13.22 -8.20 -17.32
N LYS A 309 12.98 -6.97 -16.84
CA LYS A 309 13.88 -6.27 -15.90
C LYS A 309 14.06 -7.00 -14.58
N ILE A 310 13.00 -7.63 -14.06
CA ILE A 310 13.07 -8.46 -12.85
C ILE A 310 13.88 -9.75 -13.07
N LYS A 311 13.83 -10.34 -14.27
CA LYS A 311 14.55 -11.60 -14.57
C LYS A 311 16.02 -11.36 -14.91
N GLU A 312 16.37 -10.23 -15.50
CA GLU A 312 17.76 -9.87 -15.83
C GLU A 312 18.67 -9.84 -14.61
N THR A 313 18.16 -9.42 -13.45
CA THR A 313 18.95 -9.36 -12.20
C THR A 313 19.28 -10.73 -11.59
N LYS A 314 18.70 -11.83 -12.11
CA LYS A 314 19.00 -13.20 -11.66
C LYS A 314 20.20 -13.84 -12.37
N LYS A 315 20.73 -13.24 -13.44
CA LYS A 315 21.88 -13.73 -14.20
C LYS A 315 23.18 -13.11 -13.68
#